data_AF-Q6MQR0-F1
#
_entry.id   AF-Q6MQR0-F1
#
_cell.length_a   1.000
_cell.length_b   1.000
_cell.length_c   1.000
_cell.angle_alpha   90.00
_cell.angle_beta   90.00
_cell.angle_gamma   90.00
#
_symmetry.space_group_name_H-M   'P 1'
#
loop_
_entity.id
_entity.type
_entity.pdbx_description
1 polymer ?
#
loop_
_entity_poly.entity_id
_entity_poly.type
_entity_poly.pdbx_seq_one_letter_code
_entity_poly.pdbx_strand_id
1 'polypeptide(L)'
;MKVLSFVLALLSATPVWAALPPQFSECLQQNSGSNMTAADVAEIAKVSRITYCQNQVSLIGKAELLSMLSNPNVNMGLSVSKTSYTNQDFIDMAAAGTYVLYVDSSRLSRDNLVALLNANVQLVVMSGSSGLSRADLLILAATKPFIYNVNSVVLKTDLQDYVRAGVQVVIRTAQAGLSRQDILDVAQLNSERVSIFP
;
A
#
# COMPACT_ATOMS: atom_id res chain seq x y z
N MET A 1 -36.65 20.37 -38.09
CA MET A 1 -35.88 19.20 -37.64
C MET A 1 -34.42 19.59 -37.48
N LYS A 2 -33.95 19.78 -36.25
CA LYS A 2 -32.52 19.78 -35.90
C LYS A 2 -32.42 19.11 -34.53
N VAL A 3 -32.04 17.84 -34.56
CA VAL A 3 -31.69 17.03 -33.40
C VAL A 3 -30.37 17.59 -32.88
N LEU A 4 -30.40 18.35 -31.78
CA LEU A 4 -29.19 18.72 -31.07
C LEU A 4 -28.97 17.68 -29.98
N SER A 5 -28.15 16.69 -30.31
CA SER A 5 -27.64 15.68 -29.39
C SER A 5 -26.87 16.37 -28.27
N PHE A 6 -27.49 16.49 -27.10
CA PHE A 6 -26.80 16.91 -25.88
C PHE A 6 -25.98 15.71 -25.40
N VAL A 7 -24.71 15.69 -25.81
CA VAL A 7 -23.72 14.70 -25.38
C VAL A 7 -23.61 14.80 -23.87
N LEU A 8 -24.03 13.72 -23.21
CA LEU A 8 -23.89 13.46 -21.80
C LEU A 8 -22.38 13.51 -21.46
N ALA A 9 -21.92 14.63 -20.89
CA ALA A 9 -20.63 14.70 -20.23
C ALA A 9 -20.71 13.89 -18.94
N LEU A 10 -20.64 12.57 -19.07
CA LEU A 10 -20.20 11.68 -18.00
C LEU A 10 -18.75 12.05 -17.69
N LEU A 11 -18.59 13.09 -16.87
CA LEU A 11 -17.41 13.32 -16.07
C LEU A 11 -17.20 12.05 -15.25
N SER A 12 -16.40 11.14 -15.80
CA SER A 12 -15.77 10.10 -15.03
C SER A 12 -14.89 10.81 -14.00
N ALA A 13 -15.45 11.04 -12.83
CA ALA A 13 -14.69 11.33 -11.63
C ALA A 13 -13.78 10.11 -11.42
N THR A 14 -12.58 10.18 -11.99
CA THR A 14 -11.52 9.24 -11.65
C THR A 14 -11.34 9.37 -10.15
N PRO A 15 -11.57 8.31 -9.36
CA PRO A 15 -11.21 8.37 -7.96
C PRO A 15 -9.71 8.64 -7.93
N VAL A 16 -9.34 9.80 -7.40
CA VAL A 16 -7.96 10.10 -7.02
C VAL A 16 -7.63 9.06 -5.96
N TRP A 17 -7.04 7.94 -6.38
CA TRP A 17 -6.63 6.90 -5.45
C TRP A 17 -5.50 7.46 -4.62
N ALA A 18 -5.76 7.45 -3.32
CA ALA A 18 -5.04 8.17 -2.29
C ALA A 18 -3.55 7.83 -2.30
N ALA A 19 -2.72 8.84 -2.09
CA ALA A 19 -1.42 8.68 -1.43
C ALA A 19 -1.61 7.84 -0.16
N LEU A 20 -0.60 7.05 0.26
CA LEU A 20 -0.65 6.24 1.49
C LEU A 20 -1.36 7.03 2.59
N PRO A 21 -2.58 6.63 3.01
CA PRO A 21 -3.31 7.44 3.97
C PRO A 21 -2.45 7.63 5.23
N PRO A 22 -2.38 8.84 5.82
CA PRO A 22 -1.41 9.14 6.88
C PRO A 22 -1.39 8.13 8.03
N GLN A 23 -2.55 7.57 8.37
CA GLN A 23 -2.70 6.54 9.41
C GLN A 23 -1.90 5.26 9.14
N PHE A 24 -1.59 4.95 7.89
CA PHE A 24 -0.81 3.77 7.48
C PHE A 24 0.71 4.04 7.53
N SER A 25 1.13 5.30 7.53
CA SER A 25 2.55 5.65 7.69
C SER A 25 3.12 5.19 9.05
N GLU A 26 2.27 5.09 10.07
CA GLU A 26 2.65 4.59 11.40
C GLU A 26 3.06 3.12 11.36
N CYS A 27 2.40 2.28 10.55
CA CYS A 27 2.74 0.86 10.47
C CYS A 27 4.17 0.60 9.95
N LEU A 28 4.80 1.59 9.32
CA LEU A 28 6.19 1.54 8.85
C LEU A 28 7.22 1.77 9.96
N GLN A 29 6.82 2.30 11.11
CA GLN A 29 7.76 2.51 12.22
C GLN A 29 7.94 1.21 13.01
N GLN A 30 9.19 0.91 13.38
CA GLN A 30 9.55 -0.33 14.09
C GLN A 30 8.85 -0.48 15.46
N ASN A 31 8.37 0.62 16.03
CA ASN A 31 7.76 0.67 17.36
C ASN A 31 6.24 0.80 17.34
N SER A 32 5.58 0.83 16.18
CA SER A 32 4.12 1.00 16.11
C SER A 32 3.34 -0.28 16.42
N GLY A 33 3.90 -1.13 17.27
CA GLY A 33 3.24 -2.34 17.76
C GLY A 33 2.09 -1.98 18.66
N SER A 34 0.89 -2.46 18.33
CA SER A 34 -0.21 -2.40 19.27
C SER A 34 0.01 -3.42 20.38
N ASN A 35 -0.05 -2.96 21.63
CA ASN A 35 -0.12 -3.82 22.81
C ASN A 35 -1.57 -4.24 23.13
N MET A 36 -2.54 -3.81 22.32
CA MET A 36 -3.95 -4.13 22.51
C MET A 36 -4.28 -5.53 22.01
N THR A 37 -5.17 -6.22 22.71
CA THR A 37 -5.72 -7.50 22.24
C THR A 37 -6.74 -7.27 21.12
N ALA A 38 -7.06 -8.33 20.36
CA ALA A 38 -8.13 -8.27 19.36
C ALA A 38 -9.48 -7.86 19.97
N ALA A 39 -9.74 -8.27 21.22
CA ALA A 39 -10.96 -7.91 21.94
C ALA A 39 -11.02 -6.41 22.26
N ASP A 40 -9.92 -5.83 22.72
CA ASP A 40 -9.84 -4.38 22.99
C ASP A 40 -10.07 -3.58 21.70
N VAL A 41 -9.47 -4.01 20.60
CA VAL A 41 -9.66 -3.36 19.29
C VAL A 41 -11.13 -3.44 18.85
N ALA A 42 -11.77 -4.60 19.01
CA ALA A 42 -13.17 -4.76 18.67
C ALA A 42 -14.09 -3.87 19.52
N GLU A 43 -13.79 -3.69 20.81
CA GLU A 43 -14.56 -2.82 21.69
C GLU A 43 -14.42 -1.34 21.31
N ILE A 44 -13.18 -0.87 21.09
CA ILE A 44 -12.95 0.52 20.64
C ILE A 44 -13.60 0.77 19.28
N ALA A 45 -13.55 -0.22 18.38
CA ALA A 45 -14.14 -0.12 17.04
C ALA A 45 -15.67 0.07 17.04
N LYS A 46 -16.35 -0.17 18.18
CA LYS A 46 -17.79 0.15 18.32
C LYS A 46 -18.06 1.65 18.39
N VAL A 47 -17.09 2.44 18.86
CA VAL A 47 -17.28 3.86 19.16
C VAL A 47 -16.32 4.79 18.40
N SER A 48 -15.23 4.26 17.84
CA SER A 48 -14.26 5.03 17.06
C SER A 48 -13.66 4.20 15.93
N ARG A 49 -13.14 4.89 14.90
CA ARG A 49 -12.24 4.25 13.95
C ARG A 49 -10.89 3.99 14.61
N ILE A 50 -10.28 2.86 14.26
CA ILE A 50 -8.96 2.45 14.72
C ILE A 50 -8.13 1.96 13.55
N THR A 51 -6.85 2.31 13.55
CA THR A 51 -5.88 1.73 12.63
C THR A 51 -5.03 0.74 13.40
N TYR A 52 -5.11 -0.52 12.99
CA TYR A 52 -4.38 -1.62 13.61
C TYR A 52 -3.20 -2.02 12.71
N CYS A 53 -1.98 -1.86 13.23
CA CYS A 53 -0.75 -2.27 12.56
C CYS A 53 -0.25 -3.60 13.13
N GLN A 54 -0.38 -4.68 12.35
CA GLN A 54 0.24 -5.96 12.68
C GLN A 54 1.71 -5.96 12.26
N ASN A 55 2.55 -5.33 13.07
CA ASN A 55 3.99 -5.17 12.84
C ASN A 55 4.86 -5.78 13.97
N GLN A 56 4.24 -6.53 14.90
CA GLN A 56 4.94 -7.28 15.95
C GLN A 56 4.88 -8.79 15.69
N VAL A 57 5.91 -9.50 16.18
CA VAL A 57 6.08 -10.95 16.03
C VAL A 57 5.02 -11.74 16.83
N SER A 58 4.33 -11.09 17.79
CA SER A 58 3.18 -11.69 18.46
C SER A 58 1.96 -11.64 17.54
N LEU A 59 1.67 -12.79 16.92
CA LEU A 59 0.63 -12.92 15.90
C LEU A 59 -0.75 -12.93 16.56
N ILE A 60 -1.62 -12.00 16.16
CA ILE A 60 -3.05 -12.25 16.26
C ILE A 60 -3.38 -13.46 15.38
N GLY A 61 -4.21 -14.38 15.86
CA GLY A 61 -4.62 -15.53 15.06
C GLY A 61 -5.40 -15.10 13.82
N LYS A 62 -5.40 -15.96 12.79
CA LYS A 62 -6.12 -15.68 11.53
C LYS A 62 -7.61 -15.39 11.77
N ALA A 63 -8.25 -16.13 12.68
CA ALA A 63 -9.68 -16.00 12.95
C ALA A 63 -10.04 -14.64 13.54
N GLU A 64 -9.25 -14.17 14.52
CA GLU A 64 -9.42 -12.86 15.13
C GLU A 64 -9.19 -11.73 14.11
N LEU A 65 -8.19 -11.89 13.26
CA LEU A 65 -7.87 -10.92 12.22
C LEU A 65 -8.98 -10.82 11.16
N LEU A 66 -9.56 -11.95 10.75
CA LEU A 66 -10.74 -11.97 9.87
C LEU A 66 -11.94 -11.26 10.51
N SER A 67 -12.18 -11.48 11.81
CA SER A 67 -13.23 -10.77 12.54
C SER A 67 -12.99 -9.26 12.56
N MET A 68 -11.76 -8.82 12.82
CA MET A 68 -11.39 -7.40 12.79
C MET A 68 -11.57 -6.78 11.41
N LEU A 69 -11.17 -7.48 10.33
CA LEU A 69 -11.33 -6.99 8.95
C LEU A 69 -12.79 -6.82 8.53
N SER A 70 -13.69 -7.62 9.10
CA SER A 70 -15.13 -7.48 8.84
C SER A 70 -15.74 -6.23 9.48
N ASN A 71 -15.05 -5.58 10.41
CA ASN A 71 -15.52 -4.38 11.08
C ASN A 71 -15.13 -3.11 10.28
N PRO A 72 -16.09 -2.31 9.79
CA PRO A 72 -15.81 -1.15 8.94
C PRO A 72 -15.07 0.00 9.66
N ASN A 73 -15.01 -0.03 11.00
CA ASN A 73 -14.27 0.95 11.79
C ASN A 73 -12.81 0.53 12.03
N VAL A 74 -12.39 -0.65 11.56
CA VAL A 74 -11.02 -1.12 11.67
C VAL A 74 -10.32 -0.93 10.32
N ASN A 75 -9.28 -0.09 10.30
CA ASN A 75 -8.30 -0.04 9.23
C ASN A 75 -7.15 -0.98 9.61
N MET A 76 -6.66 -1.79 8.67
CA MET A 76 -5.63 -2.77 8.98
C MET A 76 -4.41 -2.64 8.07
N GLY A 77 -3.23 -2.63 8.70
CA GLY A 77 -1.93 -2.69 8.04
C GLY A 77 -1.18 -3.95 8.46
N LEU A 78 -0.77 -4.76 7.49
CA LEU A 78 -0.09 -6.05 7.73
C LEU A 78 1.32 -6.03 7.15
N SER A 79 2.33 -6.42 7.95
CA SER A 79 3.70 -6.57 7.46
C SER A 79 4.00 -8.01 7.06
N VAL A 80 4.62 -8.21 5.89
CA VAL A 80 5.06 -9.55 5.44
C VAL A 80 6.21 -10.07 6.30
N SER A 81 7.13 -9.20 6.73
CA SER A 81 8.32 -9.55 7.52
C SER A 81 8.01 -9.84 8.99
N LYS A 82 6.91 -9.29 9.52
CA LYS A 82 6.50 -9.43 10.92
C LYS A 82 5.39 -10.43 11.14
N THR A 83 4.87 -11.02 10.06
CA THR A 83 3.83 -12.06 10.12
C THR A 83 4.32 -13.38 9.53
N SER A 84 3.65 -14.48 9.88
CA SER A 84 3.89 -15.80 9.26
C SER A 84 2.83 -16.18 8.23
N TYR A 85 1.84 -15.32 7.97
CA TYR A 85 0.74 -15.59 7.04
C TYR A 85 1.24 -15.92 5.63
N THR A 86 0.61 -16.91 5.01
CA THR A 86 0.89 -17.34 3.64
C THR A 86 0.19 -16.43 2.63
N ASN A 87 0.51 -16.57 1.34
CA ASN A 87 -0.23 -15.91 0.27
C ASN A 87 -1.74 -16.23 0.33
N GLN A 88 -2.10 -17.48 0.61
CA GLN A 88 -3.51 -17.87 0.72
C GLN A 88 -4.20 -17.20 1.90
N ASP A 89 -3.51 -17.08 3.05
CA ASP A 89 -4.07 -16.38 4.21
C ASP A 89 -4.39 -14.91 3.90
N PHE A 90 -3.50 -14.23 3.17
CA PHE A 90 -3.74 -12.86 2.72
C PHE A 90 -4.92 -12.76 1.73
N ILE A 91 -5.08 -13.72 0.81
CA ILE A 91 -6.25 -13.77 -0.08
C ILE A 91 -7.54 -13.99 0.72
N ASP A 92 -7.53 -14.89 1.69
CA ASP A 92 -8.69 -15.15 2.56
C ASP A 92 -9.06 -13.90 3.37
N MET A 93 -8.06 -13.14 3.84
CA MET A 93 -8.25 -11.84 4.50
C MET A 93 -8.86 -10.80 3.57
N ALA A 94 -8.42 -10.75 2.31
CA ALA A 94 -8.97 -9.83 1.31
C ALA A 94 -10.45 -10.09 1.01
N ALA A 95 -10.89 -11.35 1.15
CA ALA A 95 -12.30 -11.71 1.05
C ALA A 95 -13.12 -11.25 2.27
N ALA A 96 -12.51 -11.08 3.44
CA ALA A 96 -13.18 -10.62 4.66
C ALA A 96 -13.24 -9.09 4.80
N GLY A 97 -12.28 -8.36 4.25
CA GLY A 97 -12.24 -6.91 4.32
C GLY A 97 -11.06 -6.27 3.61
N THR A 98 -11.00 -4.94 3.62
CA THR A 98 -9.91 -4.18 2.99
C THR A 98 -8.76 -3.97 3.96
N TYR A 99 -7.53 -4.15 3.48
CA TYR A 99 -6.32 -3.89 4.26
C TYR A 99 -5.16 -3.45 3.37
N VAL A 100 -4.12 -2.92 4.02
CA VAL A 100 -2.86 -2.53 3.41
C VAL A 100 -1.80 -3.57 3.74
N LEU A 101 -1.13 -4.11 2.72
CA LEU A 101 -0.03 -5.06 2.88
C LEU A 101 1.32 -4.38 2.61
N TYR A 102 2.18 -4.34 3.63
CA TYR A 102 3.56 -3.90 3.50
C TYR A 102 4.43 -5.04 3.03
N VAL A 103 4.90 -4.96 1.79
CA VAL A 103 5.83 -5.92 1.19
C VAL A 103 7.25 -5.52 1.60
N ASP A 104 7.59 -5.87 2.83
CA ASP A 104 8.86 -5.54 3.52
C ASP A 104 9.77 -6.76 3.72
N SER A 105 9.52 -7.83 2.97
CA SER A 105 10.29 -9.07 2.92
C SER A 105 10.14 -9.72 1.55
N SER A 106 11.17 -10.47 1.12
CA SER A 106 11.19 -11.24 -0.13
C SER A 106 10.44 -12.58 -0.06
N ARG A 107 9.63 -12.80 0.99
CA ARG A 107 8.89 -14.04 1.22
C ARG A 107 7.76 -14.27 0.21
N LEU A 108 7.20 -13.20 -0.35
CA LEU A 108 6.18 -13.27 -1.39
C LEU A 108 6.82 -13.07 -2.76
N SER A 109 6.57 -14.00 -3.68
CA SER A 109 7.04 -13.86 -5.07
C SER A 109 6.23 -12.81 -5.83
N ARG A 110 6.73 -12.36 -6.99
CA ARG A 110 5.98 -11.50 -7.91
C ARG A 110 4.57 -12.05 -8.20
N ASP A 111 4.46 -13.35 -8.48
CA ASP A 111 3.17 -13.96 -8.84
C ASP A 111 2.19 -13.98 -7.66
N ASN A 112 2.70 -14.14 -6.43
CA ASN A 112 1.89 -13.97 -5.23
C ASN A 112 1.34 -12.54 -5.12
N LEU A 113 2.19 -11.54 -5.34
CA LEU A 113 1.78 -10.13 -5.27
C LEU A 113 0.79 -9.75 -6.38
N VAL A 114 0.94 -10.30 -7.58
CA VAL A 114 -0.07 -10.16 -8.66
C VAL A 114 -1.42 -10.74 -8.23
N ALA A 115 -1.43 -11.94 -7.63
CA ALA A 115 -2.66 -12.54 -7.12
C ALA A 115 -3.32 -11.67 -6.05
N LEU A 116 -2.54 -11.06 -5.16
CA LEU A 116 -3.03 -10.16 -4.12
C LEU A 116 -3.61 -8.86 -4.67
N LEU A 117 -2.97 -8.26 -5.69
CA LEU A 117 -3.51 -7.09 -6.39
C LEU A 117 -4.86 -7.42 -7.05
N ASN A 118 -4.98 -8.59 -7.68
CA ASN A 118 -6.23 -9.08 -8.26
C ASN A 118 -7.31 -9.35 -7.20
N ALA A 119 -6.91 -9.74 -5.99
CA ALA A 119 -7.78 -9.83 -4.82
C ALA A 119 -8.11 -8.46 -4.18
N ASN A 120 -7.75 -7.34 -4.84
CA ASN A 120 -7.95 -5.97 -4.37
C ASN A 120 -7.19 -5.56 -3.10
N VAL A 121 -6.11 -6.27 -2.76
CA VAL A 121 -5.22 -5.87 -1.66
C VAL A 121 -4.42 -4.62 -2.06
N GLN A 122 -4.38 -3.62 -1.18
CA GLN A 122 -3.53 -2.44 -1.38
C GLN A 122 -2.09 -2.79 -0.99
N LEU A 123 -1.18 -2.83 -1.97
CA LEU A 123 0.23 -3.09 -1.70
C LEU A 123 1.00 -1.79 -1.42
N VAL A 124 1.89 -1.86 -0.43
CA VAL A 124 2.95 -0.88 -0.16
C VAL A 124 4.28 -1.63 -0.22
N VAL A 125 4.99 -1.46 -1.31
CA VAL A 125 6.23 -2.17 -1.60
C VAL A 125 7.42 -1.38 -1.06
N MET A 126 8.24 -2.00 -0.22
CA MET A 126 9.46 -1.39 0.33
C MET A 126 10.63 -1.58 -0.64
N SER A 127 11.29 -0.49 -1.06
CA SER A 127 12.44 -0.56 -1.96
C SER A 127 13.60 -1.39 -1.39
N GLY A 128 13.84 -1.29 -0.08
CA GLY A 128 15.00 -1.92 0.57
C GLY A 128 14.84 -3.41 0.92
N SER A 129 13.62 -3.94 0.97
CA SER A 129 13.40 -5.28 1.55
C SER A 129 12.37 -6.16 0.84
N SER A 130 11.62 -5.63 -0.14
CA SER A 130 10.66 -6.44 -0.92
C SER A 130 11.32 -7.54 -1.76
N GLY A 131 12.60 -7.40 -2.11
CA GLY A 131 13.33 -8.35 -2.95
C GLY A 131 12.89 -8.35 -4.43
N LEU A 132 12.08 -7.37 -4.85
CA LEU A 132 11.57 -7.28 -6.22
C LEU A 132 12.55 -6.54 -7.14
N SER A 133 12.73 -7.05 -8.35
CA SER A 133 13.49 -6.36 -9.39
C SER A 133 12.66 -5.23 -10.01
N ARG A 134 13.32 -4.33 -10.75
CA ARG A 134 12.62 -3.32 -11.57
C ARG A 134 11.61 -3.95 -12.54
N ALA A 135 11.95 -5.09 -13.14
CA ALA A 135 11.05 -5.79 -14.06
C ALA A 135 9.79 -6.28 -13.32
N ASP A 136 9.94 -6.83 -12.12
CA ASP A 136 8.80 -7.28 -11.31
C ASP A 136 7.87 -6.12 -10.94
N LEU A 137 8.44 -4.97 -10.54
CA LEU A 137 7.67 -3.77 -10.19
C LEU A 137 6.86 -3.24 -11.37
N LEU A 138 7.43 -3.25 -12.58
CA LEU A 138 6.71 -2.84 -13.79
C LEU A 138 5.59 -3.82 -14.17
N ILE A 139 5.81 -5.13 -13.96
CA ILE A 139 4.75 -6.13 -14.14
C ILE A 139 3.61 -5.91 -13.12
N LEU A 140 3.94 -5.64 -11.86
CA LEU A 140 2.92 -5.31 -10.85
C LEU A 140 2.13 -4.06 -11.23
N ALA A 141 2.82 -3.01 -11.69
CA ALA A 141 2.20 -1.76 -12.12
C ALA A 141 1.24 -1.95 -13.29
N ALA A 142 1.58 -2.85 -14.23
CA ALA A 142 0.72 -3.22 -15.35
C ALA A 142 -0.55 -3.98 -14.92
N THR A 143 -0.49 -4.71 -13.80
CA THR A 143 -1.66 -5.38 -13.21
C THR A 143 -2.59 -4.37 -12.53
N LYS A 144 -2.07 -3.61 -11.56
CA LYS A 144 -2.85 -2.61 -10.81
C LYS A 144 -1.92 -1.60 -10.11
N PRO A 145 -2.33 -0.32 -9.97
CA PRO A 145 -1.57 0.65 -9.19
C PRO A 145 -1.29 0.18 -7.76
N PHE A 146 -0.07 0.42 -7.30
CA PHE A 146 0.38 0.17 -5.94
C PHE A 146 1.25 1.33 -5.44
N ILE A 147 1.61 1.29 -4.16
CA ILE A 147 2.47 2.29 -3.53
C ILE A 147 3.89 1.74 -3.44
N TYR A 148 4.87 2.47 -3.97
CA TYR A 148 6.29 2.18 -3.83
C TYR A 148 6.90 3.12 -2.80
N ASN A 149 7.22 2.59 -1.62
CA ASN A 149 7.85 3.32 -0.53
C ASN A 149 9.37 3.22 -0.68
N VAL A 150 9.99 4.34 -1.04
CA VAL A 150 11.43 4.47 -1.24
C VAL A 150 12.11 4.67 0.11
N ASN A 151 12.50 3.56 0.73
CA ASN A 151 13.19 3.50 2.03
C ASN A 151 14.64 3.00 1.92
N SER A 152 15.20 3.02 0.72
CA SER A 152 16.59 2.68 0.41
C SER A 152 17.06 3.45 -0.82
N VAL A 153 18.36 3.39 -1.10
CA VAL A 153 18.95 3.98 -2.30
C VAL A 153 18.27 3.42 -3.56
N VAL A 154 17.82 4.31 -4.43
CA VAL A 154 17.20 4.00 -5.73
C VAL A 154 17.66 5.00 -6.79
N LEU A 155 17.59 4.61 -8.06
CA LEU A 155 17.94 5.50 -9.16
C LEU A 155 16.75 6.38 -9.54
N LYS A 156 17.02 7.66 -9.85
CA LYS A 156 16.02 8.57 -10.41
C LYS A 156 15.27 7.95 -11.59
N THR A 157 16.00 7.36 -12.53
CA THR A 157 15.44 6.81 -13.77
C THR A 157 14.40 5.74 -13.49
N ASP A 158 14.65 4.90 -12.48
CA ASP A 158 13.72 3.84 -12.09
C ASP A 158 12.43 4.44 -11.51
N LEU A 159 12.54 5.45 -10.65
CA LEU A 159 11.37 6.16 -10.12
C LEU A 159 10.55 6.84 -11.20
N GLN A 160 11.21 7.47 -12.18
CA GLN A 160 10.52 8.08 -13.32
C GLN A 160 9.73 7.03 -14.11
N ASP A 161 10.28 5.84 -14.30
CA ASP A 161 9.59 4.76 -15.00
C ASP A 161 8.42 4.20 -14.18
N TYR A 162 8.56 4.09 -12.86
CA TYR A 162 7.45 3.69 -11.98
C TYR A 162 6.31 4.71 -12.02
N VAL A 163 6.61 6.01 -11.94
CA VAL A 163 5.58 7.07 -12.04
C VAL A 163 4.87 7.01 -13.39
N ARG A 164 5.61 6.83 -14.50
CA ARG A 164 5.03 6.65 -15.85
C ARG A 164 4.17 5.40 -15.95
N ALA A 165 4.55 4.33 -15.27
CA ALA A 165 3.78 3.08 -15.19
C ALA A 165 2.55 3.18 -14.25
N GLY A 166 2.28 4.36 -13.66
CA GLY A 166 1.13 4.58 -12.80
C GLY A 166 1.32 4.15 -11.34
N VAL A 167 2.56 3.87 -10.92
CA VAL A 167 2.90 3.61 -9.52
C VAL A 167 2.86 4.90 -8.72
N GLN A 168 2.33 4.84 -7.51
CA GLN A 168 2.48 5.94 -6.56
C GLN A 168 3.82 5.81 -5.83
N VAL A 169 4.65 6.84 -5.88
CA VAL A 169 5.98 6.83 -5.28
C VAL A 169 5.96 7.69 -4.01
N VAL A 170 6.40 7.11 -2.91
CA VAL A 170 6.61 7.80 -1.62
C VAL A 170 8.11 7.89 -1.37
N ILE A 171 8.68 9.09 -1.51
CA ILE A 171 10.12 9.33 -1.35
C ILE A 171 10.43 9.69 0.10
N ARG A 172 11.18 8.85 0.81
CA ARG A 172 11.74 9.20 2.13
C ARG A 172 13.12 9.83 1.95
N THR A 173 13.21 11.15 2.09
CA THR A 173 14.40 11.89 1.63
C THR A 173 15.68 11.49 2.36
N ALA A 174 15.58 11.16 3.66
CA ALA A 174 16.70 10.66 4.45
C ALA A 174 17.24 9.27 4.03
N GLN A 175 16.50 8.50 3.22
CA GLN A 175 16.83 7.11 2.88
C GLN A 175 16.98 6.85 1.38
N ALA A 176 16.35 7.67 0.53
CA ALA A 176 16.24 7.44 -0.90
C ALA A 176 17.57 7.55 -1.68
N GLY A 177 18.58 8.20 -1.10
CA GLY A 177 19.86 8.44 -1.78
C GLY A 177 19.78 9.36 -3.00
N LEU A 178 18.71 10.16 -3.11
CA LEU A 178 18.45 11.07 -4.23
C LEU A 178 18.91 12.49 -3.90
N SER A 179 19.40 13.22 -4.90
CA SER A 179 19.63 14.66 -4.74
C SER A 179 18.31 15.43 -4.74
N ARG A 180 18.34 16.69 -4.29
CA ARG A 180 17.20 17.61 -4.43
C ARG A 180 16.72 17.71 -5.87
N GLN A 181 17.65 17.80 -6.83
CA GLN A 181 17.29 17.92 -8.24
C GLN A 181 16.61 16.65 -8.74
N ASP A 182 17.06 15.48 -8.32
CA ASP A 182 16.43 14.23 -8.73
C ASP A 182 15.00 14.11 -8.22
N ILE A 183 14.74 14.53 -6.97
CA ILE A 183 13.39 14.56 -6.40
C ILE A 183 12.49 15.51 -7.19
N LEU A 184 12.98 16.69 -7.56
CA LEU A 184 12.24 17.64 -8.38
C LEU A 184 11.91 17.05 -9.76
N ASP A 185 12.89 16.44 -10.42
CA ASP A 185 12.72 15.83 -11.74
C ASP A 185 11.67 14.70 -11.72
N VAL A 186 11.60 13.91 -10.65
CA VAL A 186 10.59 12.84 -10.48
C VAL A 186 9.21 13.44 -10.21
N ALA A 187 9.12 14.40 -9.27
CA ALA A 187 7.85 15.03 -8.89
C ALA A 187 7.19 15.81 -10.04
N GLN A 188 7.99 16.40 -10.93
CA GLN A 188 7.49 17.13 -12.10
C GLN A 188 6.84 16.24 -13.15
N LEU A 189 7.12 14.92 -13.16
CA LEU A 189 6.46 14.01 -14.09
C LEU A 189 4.97 13.87 -13.78
N ASN A 190 4.64 13.73 -12.49
CA ASN A 190 3.27 13.68 -12.01
C ASN A 190 3.25 13.91 -10.49
N SER A 191 2.92 15.13 -10.06
CA SER A 191 2.90 15.50 -8.64
C SER A 191 1.81 14.80 -7.83
N GLU A 192 0.76 14.29 -8.46
CA GLU A 192 -0.32 13.54 -7.78
C GLU A 192 0.12 12.12 -7.43
N ARG A 193 1.14 11.58 -8.12
CA ARG A 193 1.69 10.24 -7.88
C ARG A 193 2.94 10.25 -7.02
N VAL A 194 3.47 11.41 -6.67
CA VAL A 194 4.73 11.54 -5.93
C VAL A 194 4.47 12.25 -4.61
N SER A 195 4.66 11.53 -3.51
CA SER A 195 4.66 12.08 -2.15
C SER A 195 6.07 12.16 -1.61
N ILE A 196 6.42 13.27 -0.97
CA ILE A 196 7.75 13.50 -0.40
C ILE A 196 7.62 13.54 1.12
N PHE A 197 8.33 12.64 1.80
CA PHE A 197 8.44 12.59 3.25
C PHE A 197 9.87 12.99 3.61
N PRO A 198 10.09 14.19 4.19
CA PRO A 198 11.42 14.66 4.54
C PRO A 198 12.10 13.71 5.55
#